data_AF-A0A0R2FHS3-F1
#
_entry.id   AF-A0A0R2FHS3-F1
#
_cell.length_a   1.000
_cell.length_b   1.000
_cell.length_c   1.000
_cell.angle_alpha   90.00
_cell.angle_beta   90.00
_cell.angle_gamma   90.00
#
_symmetry.space_group_name_H-M   'P 1'
#
loop_
_entity.id
_entity.type
_entity.pdbx_description
1 polymer ?
#
loop_
_entity_poly.entity_id
_entity_poly.type
_entity_poly.pdbx_seq_one_letter_code
_entity_poly.pdbx_strand_id
1 'polypeptide(L)'
;MDWQAIRHEYETTDLTLKEIAGKFGCKPSTLRSHKSREKWQRNTEIKSATQHATRKKNVATRPKSVASKKAVEKVEQADLTDKQKLFALNYLQNHNATQSYINAYHVDYKTANVEGPKNLVKPSIRKLLNELKNQQIQDLYLTANDIIIQYAKQAFADIGLYLNFGNKDEVDPDTGEQYKRSYVYFKDKDSVDTSLISEVHIGQNGAVLKLYDKQKAMEKLLEYLPEPTNDNQSKDSFLEAIKQAAKQMQKEDDKS
;
A
#
# COMPACT_ATOMS: atom_id res chain seq x y z
N MET A 1 -34.49 17.25 45.70
CA MET A 1 -34.46 16.03 44.87
C MET A 1 -33.61 15.01 45.61
N ASP A 2 -34.20 13.88 45.98
CA ASP A 2 -33.52 12.88 46.82
C ASP A 2 -32.66 11.95 45.94
N TRP A 3 -31.37 12.24 45.88
CA TRP A 3 -30.41 11.47 45.07
C TRP A 3 -30.09 10.10 45.66
N GLN A 4 -30.27 9.90 46.97
CA GLN A 4 -30.05 8.60 47.59
C GLN A 4 -31.15 7.62 47.22
N ALA A 5 -32.41 8.06 47.23
CA ALA A 5 -33.54 7.27 46.77
C ALA A 5 -33.42 6.91 45.28
N ILE A 6 -33.03 7.87 44.43
CA ILE A 6 -32.82 7.66 43.00
C ILE A 6 -31.69 6.66 42.73
N ARG A 7 -30.60 6.75 43.50
CA ARG A 7 -29.49 5.80 43.42
C ARG A 7 -29.95 4.40 43.83
N HIS A 8 -30.65 4.28 44.95
CA HIS A 8 -31.15 2.99 45.42
C HIS A 8 -32.06 2.31 44.39
N GLU A 9 -32.99 3.05 43.79
CA GLU A 9 -33.85 2.56 42.70
C GLU A 9 -33.01 2.09 41.49
N TYR A 10 -31.97 2.86 41.11
CA TYR A 10 -31.08 2.47 40.00
C TYR A 10 -30.27 1.20 40.30
N GLU A 11 -29.83 1.02 41.54
CA GLU A 11 -28.96 -0.10 41.93
C GLU A 11 -29.76 -1.41 42.15
N THR A 12 -31.04 -1.30 42.53
CA THR A 12 -31.93 -2.43 42.89
C THR A 12 -32.92 -2.84 41.79
N THR A 13 -33.18 -2.00 40.79
CA THR A 13 -34.14 -2.30 39.70
C THR A 13 -33.47 -2.35 38.33
N ASP A 14 -34.06 -3.10 37.38
CA ASP A 14 -33.59 -3.13 35.98
C ASP A 14 -34.12 -1.95 35.13
N LEU A 15 -34.80 -0.98 35.75
CA LEU A 15 -35.37 0.16 35.05
C LEU A 15 -34.30 1.00 34.36
N THR A 16 -34.60 1.43 33.14
CA THR A 16 -33.68 2.27 32.38
C THR A 16 -33.55 3.66 33.03
N LEU A 17 -32.41 4.31 32.82
CA LEU A 17 -32.17 5.67 33.34
C LEU A 17 -33.22 6.69 32.86
N LYS A 18 -33.90 6.43 31.73
CA LYS A 18 -34.96 7.31 31.23
C LYS A 18 -36.25 7.15 32.04
N GLU A 19 -36.58 5.94 32.45
CA GLU A 19 -37.78 5.64 33.24
C GLU A 19 -37.63 6.12 34.68
N ILE A 20 -36.47 5.90 35.29
CA ILE A 20 -36.15 6.44 36.63
C ILE A 20 -36.21 7.97 36.60
N ALA A 21 -35.66 8.60 35.57
CA ALA A 21 -35.74 10.05 35.43
C ALA A 21 -37.19 10.56 35.31
N GLY A 22 -38.06 9.82 34.61
CA GLY A 22 -39.49 10.11 34.53
C GLY A 22 -40.19 10.00 35.89
N LYS A 23 -39.95 8.93 36.66
CA LYS A 23 -40.54 8.73 37.99
C LYS A 23 -40.21 9.86 38.97
N PHE A 24 -38.95 10.31 38.97
CA PHE A 24 -38.47 11.33 39.90
C PHE A 24 -38.52 12.76 39.33
N GLY A 25 -39.16 12.95 38.17
CA GLY A 25 -39.32 14.27 37.55
C GLY A 25 -38.00 14.96 37.20
N CYS A 26 -36.95 14.19 36.89
CA CYS A 26 -35.61 14.72 36.59
C CYS A 26 -35.25 14.56 35.11
N LYS A 27 -34.31 15.37 34.61
CA LYS A 27 -33.82 15.23 33.23
C LYS A 27 -32.90 14.01 33.13
N PRO A 28 -33.06 13.13 32.13
CA PRO A 28 -32.21 11.95 31.96
C PRO A 28 -30.72 12.28 31.80
N SER A 29 -30.37 13.46 31.28
CA SER A 29 -28.99 13.94 31.18
C SER A 29 -28.36 14.23 32.55
N THR A 30 -29.12 14.84 33.46
CA THR A 30 -28.68 15.11 34.83
C THR A 30 -28.44 13.81 35.59
N LEU A 31 -29.33 12.83 35.42
CA LEU A 31 -29.17 11.51 36.04
C LEU A 31 -27.92 10.77 35.53
N ARG A 32 -27.64 10.84 34.22
CA ARG A 32 -26.41 10.27 33.62
C ARG A 32 -25.14 10.90 34.19
N SER A 33 -25.14 12.22 34.41
CA SER A 33 -24.01 12.94 34.99
C SER A 33 -23.74 12.49 36.43
N HIS A 34 -24.77 12.43 37.28
CA HIS A 34 -24.63 11.94 38.67
C HIS A 34 -24.15 10.49 38.73
N LYS A 35 -24.78 9.60 37.95
CA LYS A 35 -24.36 8.20 37.85
C LYS A 35 -22.87 8.06 37.51
N SER A 36 -22.36 8.89 36.60
CA SER A 36 -20.94 8.87 36.21
C SER A 36 -20.02 9.45 37.28
N ARG A 37 -20.40 10.58 37.91
CA ARG A 37 -19.57 11.27 38.92
C ARG A 37 -19.45 10.46 40.21
N GLU A 38 -20.56 9.83 40.62
CA GLU A 38 -20.66 9.07 41.87
C GLU A 38 -20.50 7.56 41.66
N LYS A 39 -20.18 7.13 40.43
CA LYS A 39 -19.86 5.75 40.06
C LYS A 39 -20.91 4.73 40.51
N TRP A 40 -22.20 5.04 40.31
CA TRP A 40 -23.28 4.11 40.69
C TRP A 40 -23.21 2.81 39.88
N GLN A 41 -23.46 1.68 40.55
CA GLN A 41 -23.36 0.35 39.94
C GLN A 41 -24.63 -0.45 40.21
N ARG A 42 -25.20 -1.08 39.17
CA ARG A 42 -26.29 -2.03 39.37
C ARG A 42 -25.80 -3.28 40.10
N ASN A 43 -26.64 -3.81 40.97
CA ASN A 43 -26.34 -5.02 41.70
C ASN A 43 -26.06 -6.18 40.72
N THR A 44 -25.15 -7.07 41.10
CA THR A 44 -24.53 -8.05 40.17
C THR A 44 -25.50 -9.07 39.61
N GLU A 45 -26.64 -9.28 40.27
CA GLU A 45 -27.73 -10.17 39.86
C GLU A 45 -28.64 -9.56 38.77
N ILE A 46 -28.58 -8.24 38.57
CA ILE A 46 -29.41 -7.47 37.61
C ILE A 46 -28.59 -7.09 36.36
N LYS A 47 -27.48 -7.80 36.09
CA LYS A 47 -26.64 -7.54 34.92
C LYS A 47 -27.36 -8.00 33.65
N SER A 48 -28.02 -7.06 32.98
CA SER A 48 -28.57 -7.24 31.64
C SER A 48 -27.49 -7.71 30.65
N ALA A 49 -27.85 -8.64 29.75
CA ALA A 49 -27.02 -9.34 28.77
C ALA A 49 -26.16 -8.49 27.81
N THR A 50 -26.23 -7.16 27.90
CA THR A 50 -25.57 -6.19 27.02
C THR A 50 -24.08 -5.94 27.32
N GLN A 51 -23.52 -6.46 28.42
CA GLN A 51 -22.06 -6.37 28.66
C GLN A 51 -21.23 -7.35 27.81
N HIS A 52 -21.85 -8.32 27.14
CA HIS A 52 -21.15 -9.25 26.25
C HIS A 52 -20.99 -8.74 24.81
N ALA A 53 -21.63 -7.63 24.42
CA ALA A 53 -21.66 -7.14 23.03
C ALA A 53 -20.48 -6.24 22.62
N THR A 54 -19.64 -5.77 23.56
CA THR A 54 -18.54 -4.82 23.27
C THR A 54 -17.13 -5.35 23.53
N ARG A 55 -16.95 -6.67 23.66
CA ARG A 55 -15.64 -7.26 23.38
C ARG A 55 -15.44 -7.29 21.86
N LYS A 56 -14.98 -6.16 21.29
CA LYS A 56 -14.32 -6.19 19.98
C LYS A 56 -13.18 -7.21 20.10
N LYS A 57 -13.38 -8.41 19.56
CA LYS A 57 -12.25 -9.28 19.25
C LYS A 57 -11.41 -8.46 18.27
N ASN A 58 -10.24 -7.99 18.71
CA ASN A 58 -9.19 -7.57 17.79
C ASN A 58 -8.76 -8.81 17.02
N VAL A 59 -9.54 -9.20 16.01
CA VAL A 59 -9.14 -10.13 14.97
C VAL A 59 -8.34 -9.32 13.96
N ALA A 60 -7.26 -8.68 14.43
CA ALA A 60 -6.16 -8.42 13.55
C ALA A 60 -5.59 -9.82 13.28
N THR A 61 -6.05 -10.44 12.19
CA THR A 61 -5.41 -11.62 11.64
C THR A 61 -3.93 -11.26 11.56
N ARG A 62 -3.10 -11.86 12.43
CA ARG A 62 -1.65 -11.68 12.33
C ARG A 62 -1.34 -12.09 10.89
N PRO A 63 -0.78 -11.20 10.05
CA PRO A 63 -0.37 -11.63 8.72
C PRO A 63 0.52 -12.84 8.93
N LYS A 64 0.19 -13.96 8.28
CA LYS A 64 1.08 -15.12 8.24
C LYS A 64 2.44 -14.56 7.82
N SER A 65 3.46 -14.80 8.62
CA SER A 65 4.84 -14.40 8.34
C SER A 65 5.13 -14.67 6.87
N VAL A 66 5.27 -13.61 6.07
CA VAL A 66 5.58 -13.68 4.64
C VAL A 66 7.07 -14.04 4.44
N ALA A 67 7.84 -14.15 5.53
CA ALA A 67 9.22 -14.56 5.46
C ALA A 67 9.32 -16.03 5.01
N SER A 68 10.07 -16.27 3.94
CA SER A 68 10.39 -17.62 3.49
C SER A 68 11.17 -18.39 4.56
N LYS A 69 11.01 -19.71 4.59
CA LYS A 69 11.75 -20.58 5.52
C LYS A 69 13.26 -20.38 5.43
N LYS A 70 13.78 -20.16 4.21
CA LYS A 70 15.21 -19.88 3.96
C LYS A 70 15.67 -18.54 4.55
N ALA A 71 14.82 -17.51 4.53
CA ALA A 71 15.16 -16.23 5.16
C ALA A 71 15.25 -16.37 6.69
N VAL A 72 14.33 -17.13 7.30
CA VAL A 72 14.36 -17.42 8.74
C VAL A 72 15.63 -18.18 9.12
N GLU A 73 15.96 -19.23 8.37
CA GLU A 73 17.16 -20.04 8.59
C GLU A 73 18.45 -19.21 8.50
N LYS A 74 18.56 -18.29 7.51
CA LYS A 74 19.69 -17.36 7.38
C LYS A 74 19.85 -16.45 8.59
N VAL A 75 18.74 -15.97 9.17
CA VAL A 75 18.78 -15.14 10.38
C VAL A 75 19.23 -15.99 11.58
N GLU A 76 18.72 -17.21 11.71
CA GLU A 76 19.08 -18.10 12.82
C GLU A 76 20.57 -18.49 12.78
N GLN A 77 21.08 -18.87 11.60
CA GLN A 77 22.47 -19.29 11.39
C GLN A 77 23.49 -18.15 11.43
N ALA A 78 23.06 -16.89 11.34
CA ALA A 78 23.98 -15.77 11.40
C ALA A 78 24.62 -15.66 12.79
N ASP A 79 25.95 -15.58 12.82
CA ASP A 79 26.75 -15.35 14.03
C ASP A 79 26.68 -13.86 14.44
N LEU A 80 25.50 -13.49 14.94
CA LEU A 80 25.12 -12.14 15.34
C LEU A 80 24.27 -12.21 16.60
N THR A 81 24.33 -11.16 17.42
CA THR A 81 23.44 -11.05 18.58
C THR A 81 21.98 -10.87 18.14
N ASP A 82 21.03 -11.28 18.97
CA ASP A 82 19.59 -11.12 18.70
C ASP A 82 19.21 -9.68 18.36
N LYS A 83 19.84 -8.69 19.03
CA LYS A 83 19.63 -7.27 18.73
C LYS A 83 20.16 -6.89 17.34
N GLN A 84 21.30 -7.43 16.91
CA GLN A 84 21.82 -7.17 15.56
C GLN A 84 20.96 -7.84 14.48
N LYS A 85 20.47 -9.05 14.73
CA LYS A 85 19.51 -9.74 13.85
C LYS A 85 18.21 -8.94 13.74
N LEU A 86 17.66 -8.51 14.88
CA LEU A 86 16.46 -7.67 14.95
C LEU A 86 16.67 -6.31 14.26
N PHE A 87 17.84 -5.71 14.41
CA PHE A 87 18.22 -4.49 13.69
C PHE A 87 18.20 -4.69 12.17
N ALA A 88 18.83 -5.76 11.68
CA ALA A 88 18.88 -6.07 10.24
C ALA A 88 17.47 -6.30 9.67
N LEU A 89 16.61 -7.03 10.39
CA LEU A 89 15.22 -7.27 10.01
C LEU A 89 14.40 -5.97 9.93
N ASN A 90 14.48 -5.12 10.96
CA ASN A 90 13.81 -3.82 10.95
C ASN A 90 14.29 -2.95 9.79
N TYR A 91 15.60 -2.95 9.52
CA TYR A 91 16.18 -2.15 8.44
C TYR A 91 15.74 -2.61 7.06
N LEU A 92 15.58 -3.92 6.88
CA LEU A 92 15.05 -4.48 5.63
C LEU A 92 13.60 -4.06 5.38
N GLN A 93 12.83 -3.83 6.44
CA GLN A 93 11.42 -3.42 6.34
C GLN A 93 11.24 -1.91 6.13
N ASN A 94 12.01 -1.07 6.83
CA ASN A 94 11.77 0.38 6.88
C ASN A 94 12.86 1.22 6.17
N HIS A 95 13.98 0.61 5.76
CA HIS A 95 15.14 1.28 5.16
C HIS A 95 15.67 2.49 5.93
N ASN A 96 15.46 2.52 7.26
CA ASN A 96 15.86 3.60 8.15
C ASN A 96 16.73 3.03 9.28
N ALA A 97 18.01 3.39 9.27
CA ALA A 97 19.00 2.88 10.22
C ALA A 97 18.67 3.30 11.66
N THR A 98 18.34 4.58 11.86
CA THR A 98 18.04 5.15 13.18
C THR A 98 16.81 4.47 13.78
N GLN A 99 15.71 4.39 13.04
CA GLN A 99 14.48 3.75 13.52
C GLN A 99 14.69 2.26 13.81
N SER A 100 15.45 1.57 12.96
CA SER A 100 15.76 0.15 13.15
C SER A 100 16.60 -0.09 14.40
N TYR A 101 17.51 0.83 14.71
CA TYR A 101 18.31 0.76 15.93
C TYR A 101 17.46 1.03 17.17
N ILE A 102 16.56 2.01 17.14
CA ILE A 102 15.59 2.25 18.21
C ILE A 102 14.75 0.99 18.47
N ASN A 103 14.21 0.38 17.41
CA ASN A 103 13.37 -0.81 17.51
C ASN A 103 14.13 -2.02 18.10
N ALA A 104 15.41 -2.18 17.77
CA ALA A 104 16.19 -3.34 18.17
C ALA A 104 16.89 -3.20 19.54
N TYR A 105 17.30 -1.98 19.89
CA TYR A 105 18.09 -1.71 21.09
C TYR A 105 17.33 -0.93 22.17
N HIS A 106 16.15 -0.36 21.85
CA HIS A 106 15.31 0.45 22.74
C HIS A 106 16.06 1.63 23.38
N VAL A 107 16.87 2.31 22.58
CA VAL A 107 17.63 3.49 22.99
C VAL A 107 16.95 4.79 22.55
N ASP A 108 17.43 5.91 23.07
CA ASP A 108 16.99 7.23 22.65
C ASP A 108 17.43 7.55 21.20
N TYR A 109 16.76 8.53 20.61
CA TYR A 109 17.01 8.96 19.25
C TYR A 109 18.45 9.43 19.00
N LYS A 110 19.06 10.18 19.93
CA LYS A 110 20.40 10.74 19.70
C LYS A 110 21.42 9.62 19.59
N THR A 111 21.33 8.63 20.47
CA THR A 111 22.17 7.43 20.42
C THR A 111 21.94 6.63 19.14
N ALA A 112 20.68 6.35 18.81
CA ALA A 112 20.34 5.58 17.61
C ALA A 112 20.77 6.25 16.31
N ASN A 113 20.72 7.58 16.24
CA ASN A 113 21.09 8.33 15.04
C ASN A 113 22.60 8.25 14.75
N VAL A 114 23.41 8.08 15.79
CA VAL A 114 24.86 7.87 15.66
C VAL A 114 25.19 6.41 15.41
N GLU A 115 24.60 5.50 16.18
CA GLU A 115 24.97 4.08 16.17
C GLU A 115 24.30 3.27 15.05
N GLY A 116 23.10 3.67 14.60
CA GLY A 116 22.37 3.02 13.51
C GLY A 116 23.19 2.94 12.21
N PRO A 117 23.66 4.06 11.66
CA PRO A 117 24.53 4.06 10.47
C PRO A 117 25.83 3.28 10.67
N LYS A 118 26.48 3.41 11.85
CA LYS A 118 27.69 2.63 12.17
C LYS A 118 27.42 1.13 12.12
N ASN A 119 26.25 0.68 12.60
CA ASN A 119 25.88 -0.73 12.60
C ASN A 119 25.72 -1.27 11.16
N LEU A 120 25.25 -0.47 10.21
CA LEU A 120 25.13 -0.89 8.79
C LEU A 120 26.49 -1.14 8.12
N VAL A 121 27.53 -0.42 8.54
CA VAL A 121 28.87 -0.55 7.96
C VAL A 121 29.59 -1.81 8.46
N LYS A 122 29.13 -2.40 9.58
CA LYS A 122 29.74 -3.62 10.12
C LYS A 122 29.66 -4.77 9.11
N PRO A 123 30.78 -5.42 8.77
CA PRO A 123 30.81 -6.47 7.74
C PRO A 123 29.82 -7.61 7.98
N SER A 124 29.65 -8.04 9.23
CA SER A 124 28.74 -9.13 9.60
C SER A 124 27.26 -8.77 9.37
N ILE A 125 26.85 -7.54 9.71
CA ILE A 125 25.49 -7.05 9.48
C ILE A 125 25.24 -6.85 7.99
N ARG A 126 26.21 -6.27 7.26
CA ARG A 126 26.14 -6.09 5.81
C ARG A 126 26.02 -7.44 5.09
N LYS A 127 26.75 -8.46 5.54
CA LYS A 127 26.64 -9.84 5.03
C LYS A 127 25.23 -10.38 5.19
N LEU A 128 24.66 -10.35 6.41
CA LEU A 128 23.28 -10.80 6.65
C LEU A 128 22.27 -10.02 5.80
N LEU A 129 22.38 -8.69 5.72
CA LEU A 129 21.49 -7.87 4.90
C LEU A 129 21.54 -8.26 3.42
N ASN A 130 22.72 -8.54 2.88
CA ASN A 130 22.86 -8.99 1.50
C ASN A 130 22.24 -10.37 1.29
N GLU A 131 22.46 -11.31 2.22
CA GLU A 131 21.88 -12.66 2.15
C GLU A 131 20.34 -12.65 2.21
N LEU A 132 19.77 -11.76 3.03
CA LEU A 132 18.32 -11.55 3.13
C LEU A 132 17.75 -10.87 1.89
N LYS A 133 18.40 -9.82 1.37
CA LYS A 133 17.99 -9.19 0.11
C LYS A 133 18.02 -10.16 -1.06
N ASN A 134 19.09 -10.96 -1.18
CA ASN A 134 19.18 -11.98 -2.21
C ASN A 134 18.09 -13.04 -2.06
N GLN A 135 17.74 -13.40 -0.82
CA GLN A 135 16.62 -14.31 -0.58
C GLN A 135 15.29 -13.69 -1.02
N GLN A 136 15.03 -12.43 -0.68
CA GLN A 136 13.82 -11.74 -1.11
C GLN A 136 13.72 -11.65 -2.63
N ILE A 137 14.82 -11.34 -3.32
CA ILE A 137 14.88 -11.30 -4.78
C ILE A 137 14.56 -12.69 -5.37
N GLN A 138 15.14 -13.75 -4.80
CA GLN A 138 14.87 -15.14 -5.22
C GLN A 138 13.41 -15.55 -4.96
N ASP A 139 12.86 -15.18 -3.80
CA ASP A 139 11.47 -15.49 -3.43
C ASP A 139 10.46 -14.74 -4.34
N LEU A 140 10.84 -13.54 -4.82
CA LEU A 140 10.08 -12.76 -5.80
C LEU A 140 10.30 -13.22 -7.25
N TYR A 141 11.22 -14.15 -7.50
CA TYR A 141 11.66 -14.58 -8.83
C TYR A 141 12.04 -13.40 -9.75
N LEU A 142 12.57 -12.32 -9.15
CA LEU A 142 12.92 -11.10 -9.87
C LEU A 142 14.41 -11.11 -10.24
N THR A 143 14.73 -10.64 -11.43
CA THR A 143 16.08 -10.46 -11.95
C THR A 143 16.25 -9.04 -12.48
N ALA A 144 17.50 -8.63 -12.74
CA ALA A 144 17.75 -7.35 -13.43
C ALA A 144 17.07 -7.31 -14.81
N ASN A 145 16.97 -8.46 -15.50
CA ASN A 145 16.29 -8.57 -16.77
C ASN A 145 14.79 -8.27 -16.66
N ASP A 146 14.13 -8.66 -15.56
CA ASP A 146 12.71 -8.34 -15.36
C ASP A 146 12.48 -6.84 -15.23
N ILE A 147 13.40 -6.12 -14.58
CA ILE A 147 13.35 -4.65 -14.49
C ILE A 147 13.60 -4.01 -15.86
N ILE A 148 14.57 -4.52 -16.62
CA ILE A 148 14.85 -4.06 -17.99
C ILE A 148 13.63 -4.28 -18.89
N ILE A 149 12.96 -5.43 -18.78
CA ILE A 149 11.73 -5.73 -19.53
C ILE A 149 10.63 -4.72 -19.16
N GLN A 150 10.47 -4.37 -17.87
CA GLN A 150 9.50 -3.36 -17.45
C GLN A 150 9.81 -1.97 -18.03
N TYR A 151 11.08 -1.56 -18.05
CA TYR A 151 11.47 -0.33 -18.74
C TYR A 151 11.22 -0.41 -20.25
N ALA A 152 11.49 -1.54 -20.89
CA ALA A 152 11.19 -1.74 -22.31
C ALA A 152 9.68 -1.61 -22.59
N LYS A 153 8.83 -2.21 -21.76
CA LYS A 153 7.38 -2.05 -21.88
C LYS A 153 6.95 -0.58 -21.80
N GLN A 154 7.49 0.18 -20.85
CA GLN A 154 7.20 1.61 -20.70
C GLN A 154 7.73 2.44 -21.89
N ALA A 155 8.95 2.15 -22.35
CA ALA A 155 9.60 2.84 -23.46
C ALA A 155 8.84 2.67 -24.78
N PHE A 156 8.29 1.47 -25.02
CA PHE A 156 7.55 1.13 -26.23
C PHE A 156 6.03 1.17 -26.06
N ALA A 157 5.54 1.75 -24.95
CA ALA A 157 4.12 1.91 -24.71
C ALA A 157 3.51 2.89 -25.72
N ASP A 158 2.36 2.51 -26.28
CA ASP A 158 1.58 3.38 -27.16
C ASP A 158 0.25 3.74 -26.47
N ILE A 159 0.02 5.05 -26.32
CA ILE A 159 -1.22 5.58 -25.75
C ILE A 159 -2.44 5.28 -26.62
N GLY A 160 -2.25 5.10 -27.93
CA GLY A 160 -3.31 4.68 -28.85
C GLY A 160 -3.94 3.34 -28.48
N LEU A 161 -3.22 2.46 -27.77
CA LEU A 161 -3.78 1.19 -27.30
C LEU A 161 -4.87 1.38 -26.23
N TYR A 162 -4.90 2.53 -25.55
CA TYR A 162 -5.82 2.84 -24.46
C TYR A 162 -7.02 3.68 -24.89
N LEU A 163 -6.99 4.21 -26.12
CA LEU A 163 -7.92 5.23 -26.58
C LEU A 163 -8.65 4.79 -27.86
N ASN A 164 -9.93 5.13 -27.94
CA ASN A 164 -10.73 5.18 -29.16
C ASN A 164 -11.02 6.65 -29.45
N PHE A 165 -10.31 7.25 -30.40
CA PHE A 165 -10.46 8.67 -30.74
C PHE A 165 -10.58 8.89 -32.24
N GLY A 166 -11.20 10.01 -32.62
CA GLY A 166 -11.44 10.34 -34.01
C GLY A 166 -12.30 11.58 -34.15
N ASN A 167 -12.89 11.74 -35.34
CA ASN A 167 -13.80 12.84 -35.65
C ASN A 167 -15.17 12.28 -36.02
N LYS A 168 -16.24 12.95 -35.61
CA LYS A 168 -17.60 12.72 -36.09
C LYS A 168 -18.11 13.98 -36.76
N ASP A 169 -18.79 13.80 -37.89
CA ASP A 169 -19.50 14.90 -38.53
C ASP A 169 -20.78 15.17 -37.73
N GLU A 170 -20.94 16.40 -37.27
CA GLU A 170 -22.13 16.87 -36.57
C GLU A 170 -22.70 18.09 -37.30
N VAL A 171 -24.02 18.25 -37.20
CA VAL A 171 -24.72 19.41 -37.73
C VAL A 171 -25.14 20.25 -36.53
N ASP A 172 -24.79 21.53 -36.53
CA ASP A 172 -25.27 22.47 -35.53
C ASP A 172 -26.80 22.61 -35.69
N PRO A 173 -27.60 22.25 -34.66
CA PRO A 173 -29.05 22.31 -34.76
C PRO A 173 -29.61 23.73 -34.92
N ASP A 174 -28.84 24.76 -34.53
CA ASP A 174 -29.29 26.15 -34.58
C ASP A 174 -28.91 26.84 -35.90
N THR A 175 -27.74 26.50 -36.45
CA THR A 175 -27.20 27.15 -37.66
C THR A 175 -27.30 26.29 -38.93
N GLY A 176 -27.43 24.97 -38.79
CA GLY A 176 -27.41 24.01 -39.89
C GLY A 176 -26.02 23.76 -40.49
N GLU A 177 -24.97 24.36 -39.94
CA GLU A 177 -23.60 24.19 -40.42
C GLU A 177 -23.04 22.81 -40.02
N GLN A 178 -22.34 22.17 -40.95
CA GLN A 178 -21.64 20.91 -40.69
C GLN A 178 -20.25 21.19 -40.13
N TYR A 179 -19.91 20.56 -39.02
CA TYR A 179 -18.57 20.64 -38.42
C TYR A 179 -18.10 19.27 -37.91
N LYS A 180 -16.79 19.14 -37.75
CA LYS A 180 -16.17 17.93 -37.20
C LYS A 180 -15.96 18.07 -35.70
N ARG A 181 -16.60 17.23 -34.91
CA ARG A 181 -16.35 17.12 -33.48
C ARG A 181 -15.36 15.99 -33.21
N SER A 182 -14.22 16.35 -32.60
CA SER A 182 -13.26 15.35 -32.10
C SER A 182 -13.83 14.67 -30.85
N TYR A 183 -13.62 13.36 -30.75
CA TYR A 183 -13.95 12.58 -29.56
C TYR A 183 -12.76 11.76 -29.11
N VAL A 184 -12.71 11.47 -27.81
CA VAL A 184 -11.76 10.54 -27.18
C VAL A 184 -12.55 9.73 -26.16
N TYR A 185 -12.52 8.41 -26.31
CA TYR A 185 -13.06 7.46 -25.33
C TYR A 185 -11.95 6.53 -24.86
N PHE A 186 -11.95 6.18 -23.59
CA PHE A 186 -11.03 5.18 -23.06
C PHE A 186 -11.57 3.79 -23.37
N LYS A 187 -10.67 2.87 -23.68
CA LYS A 187 -11.02 1.45 -23.75
C LYS A 187 -11.26 0.90 -22.35
N ASP A 188 -12.04 -0.16 -22.26
CA ASP A 188 -12.36 -0.80 -20.98
C ASP A 188 -11.11 -1.41 -20.35
N LYS A 189 -11.05 -1.38 -19.01
CA LYS A 189 -9.93 -1.88 -18.21
C LYS A 189 -9.50 -3.29 -18.62
N ASP A 190 -10.46 -4.16 -18.88
CA ASP A 190 -10.22 -5.57 -19.17
C ASP A 190 -9.62 -5.80 -20.57
N SER A 191 -9.53 -4.74 -21.40
CA SER A 191 -8.97 -4.78 -22.75
C SER A 191 -7.60 -4.10 -22.89
N VAL A 192 -7.01 -3.62 -21.79
CA VAL A 192 -5.77 -2.82 -21.82
C VAL A 192 -4.81 -3.21 -20.69
N ASP A 193 -3.50 -3.11 -20.95
CA ASP A 193 -2.47 -3.32 -19.93
C ASP A 193 -2.38 -2.11 -18.96
N THR A 194 -3.11 -2.19 -17.85
CA THR A 194 -3.09 -1.11 -16.85
C THR A 194 -1.73 -0.86 -16.19
N SER A 195 -0.74 -1.74 -16.34
CA SER A 195 0.57 -1.59 -15.70
C SER A 195 1.39 -0.41 -16.24
N LEU A 196 1.04 0.10 -17.42
CA LEU A 196 1.73 1.23 -18.07
C LEU A 196 1.10 2.59 -17.75
N ILE A 197 -0.03 2.59 -17.05
CA ILE A 197 -0.77 3.79 -16.68
C ILE A 197 -0.14 4.40 -15.42
N SER A 198 0.30 5.65 -15.52
CA SER A 198 0.86 6.41 -14.40
C SER A 198 -0.21 7.16 -13.61
N GLU A 199 -1.25 7.64 -14.28
CA GLU A 199 -2.29 8.48 -13.68
C GLU A 199 -3.63 8.34 -14.42
N VAL A 200 -4.72 8.23 -13.65
CA VAL A 200 -6.10 8.35 -14.16
C VAL A 200 -6.91 9.21 -13.19
N HIS A 201 -7.55 10.26 -13.70
CA HIS A 201 -8.47 11.08 -12.92
C HIS A 201 -9.52 11.75 -13.82
N ILE A 202 -10.58 12.32 -13.21
CA ILE A 202 -11.58 13.13 -13.91
C ILE A 202 -11.27 14.59 -13.61
N GLY A 203 -10.84 15.33 -14.64
CA GLY A 203 -10.59 16.77 -14.58
C GLY A 203 -11.83 17.59 -14.97
N GLN A 204 -11.69 18.91 -14.96
CA GLN A 204 -12.76 19.84 -15.35
C GLN A 204 -13.26 19.61 -16.80
N ASN A 205 -12.36 19.17 -17.68
CA ASN A 205 -12.64 18.98 -19.11
C ASN A 205 -12.80 17.49 -19.49
N GLY A 206 -13.07 16.62 -18.51
CA GLY A 206 -13.27 15.19 -18.72
C GLY A 206 -12.15 14.31 -18.16
N ALA A 207 -12.15 13.04 -18.55
CA ALA A 207 -11.23 12.05 -18.03
C ALA A 207 -9.82 12.23 -18.61
N VAL A 208 -8.81 12.11 -17.76
CA VAL A 208 -7.39 12.23 -18.10
C VAL A 208 -6.74 10.88 -17.82
N LEU A 209 -5.97 10.40 -18.79
CA LEU A 209 -5.14 9.20 -18.70
C LEU A 209 -3.73 9.56 -19.11
N LYS A 210 -2.75 9.20 -18.28
CA LYS A 210 -1.33 9.36 -18.57
C LYS A 210 -0.62 8.01 -18.44
N LEU A 211 0.31 7.77 -19.36
CA LEU A 211 1.24 6.65 -19.26
C LEU A 211 2.50 7.08 -18.51
N TYR A 212 3.34 6.12 -18.13
CA TYR A 212 4.69 6.41 -17.64
C TYR A 212 5.54 7.14 -18.70
N ASP A 213 6.55 7.88 -18.24
CA ASP A 213 7.44 8.65 -19.11
C ASP A 213 8.33 7.72 -19.94
N LYS A 214 7.97 7.58 -21.23
CA LYS A 214 8.71 6.77 -22.19
C LYS A 214 10.14 7.27 -22.43
N GLN A 215 10.40 8.58 -22.33
CA GLN A 215 11.74 9.14 -22.56
C GLN A 215 12.68 8.75 -21.44
N LYS A 216 12.21 8.86 -20.20
CA LYS A 216 12.97 8.41 -19.04
C LYS A 216 13.23 6.89 -19.05
N ALA A 217 12.24 6.10 -19.48
CA ALA A 217 12.42 4.66 -19.65
C ALA A 217 13.49 4.34 -20.72
N MET A 218 13.46 5.03 -21.86
CA MET A 218 14.48 4.88 -22.91
C MET A 218 15.88 5.30 -22.44
N GLU A 219 16.00 6.41 -21.71
CA GLU A 219 17.27 6.86 -21.13
C GLU A 219 17.86 5.78 -20.20
N LYS A 220 17.03 5.19 -19.34
CA LYS A 220 17.45 4.10 -18.46
C LYS A 220 17.87 2.85 -19.23
N LEU A 221 17.22 2.54 -20.35
CA LEU A 221 17.63 1.42 -21.20
C LEU A 221 18.95 1.68 -21.92
N LEU A 222 19.20 2.93 -22.36
CA LEU A 222 20.44 3.31 -23.03
C LEU A 222 21.67 3.13 -22.15
N GLU A 223 21.55 3.33 -20.82
CA GLU A 223 22.65 3.06 -19.86
C GLU A 223 23.14 1.60 -19.89
N TYR A 224 22.32 0.66 -20.35
CA TYR A 224 22.64 -0.77 -20.46
C TYR A 224 22.96 -1.22 -21.88
N LEU A 225 22.73 -0.36 -22.87
CA LEU A 225 22.95 -0.67 -24.28
C LEU A 225 24.40 -0.40 -24.67
N PRO A 226 24.99 -1.21 -25.56
CA PRO A 226 26.27 -0.86 -26.17
C PRO A 226 26.12 0.45 -26.95
N GLU A 227 27.23 1.18 -27.13
CA GLU A 227 27.23 2.38 -27.95
C GLU A 227 26.74 2.05 -29.37
N PRO A 228 25.90 2.92 -29.97
CA PRO A 228 25.40 2.70 -31.31
C PRO A 228 26.58 2.66 -32.28
N THR A 229 26.80 1.50 -32.89
CA THR A 229 27.81 1.35 -33.94
C THR A 229 27.22 1.88 -35.25
N ASN A 230 27.94 2.79 -35.91
CA ASN A 230 27.50 3.35 -37.20
C ASN A 230 27.64 2.36 -38.37
N ASP A 231 27.98 1.10 -38.09
CA ASP A 231 28.03 0.06 -39.10
C ASP A 231 26.62 -0.52 -39.30
N ASN A 232 26.08 -0.35 -40.50
CA ASN A 232 24.81 -0.94 -40.98
C ASN A 232 24.74 -2.48 -40.91
N GLN A 233 25.73 -3.14 -40.29
CA GLN A 233 25.89 -4.59 -40.24
C GLN A 233 25.76 -5.19 -38.83
N SER A 234 25.79 -4.38 -37.75
CA SER A 234 25.62 -4.90 -36.39
C SER A 234 24.15 -5.12 -36.06
N LYS A 235 23.70 -6.36 -36.23
CA LYS A 235 22.48 -6.84 -35.57
C LYS A 235 22.78 -6.97 -34.08
N ASP A 236 22.55 -5.90 -33.33
CA ASP A 236 22.71 -5.94 -31.88
C ASP A 236 21.76 -6.97 -31.28
N SER A 237 22.31 -8.14 -30.94
CA SER A 237 21.62 -9.28 -30.35
C SER A 237 20.77 -8.89 -29.14
N PHE A 238 21.24 -7.90 -28.36
CA PHE A 238 20.51 -7.38 -27.21
C PHE A 238 19.32 -6.48 -27.61
N LEU A 239 19.46 -5.63 -28.64
CA LEU A 239 18.33 -4.85 -29.18
C LEU A 239 17.28 -5.76 -29.83
N GLU A 240 17.71 -6.78 -30.57
CA GLU A 240 16.81 -7.80 -31.10
C GLU A 240 16.13 -8.59 -29.96
N ALA A 241 16.86 -8.96 -28.90
CA ALA A 241 16.29 -9.65 -27.74
C ALA A 241 15.26 -8.77 -27.01
N ILE A 242 15.52 -7.47 -26.80
CA ILE A 242 14.55 -6.54 -26.21
C ILE A 242 13.33 -6.38 -27.12
N LYS A 243 13.53 -6.17 -28.43
CA LYS A 243 12.41 -6.03 -29.38
C LYS A 243 11.58 -7.30 -29.47
N GLN A 244 12.22 -8.47 -29.46
CA GLN A 244 11.53 -9.76 -29.46
C GLN A 244 10.79 -10.00 -28.15
N ALA A 245 11.39 -9.70 -26.99
CA ALA A 245 10.75 -9.81 -25.69
C ALA A 245 9.52 -8.88 -25.60
N ALA A 246 9.66 -7.62 -25.99
CA ALA A 246 8.55 -6.67 -26.04
C ALA A 246 7.42 -7.14 -26.97
N LYS A 247 7.77 -7.73 -28.12
CA LYS A 247 6.79 -8.22 -29.10
C LYS A 247 6.14 -9.56 -28.73
N GLN A 248 6.85 -10.44 -28.01
CA GLN A 248 6.29 -11.69 -27.49
C GLN A 248 5.23 -11.41 -26.43
N MET A 249 5.48 -10.43 -25.55
CA MET A 249 4.51 -9.99 -24.56
C MET A 249 3.24 -9.43 -25.21
N GLN A 250 3.37 -8.61 -26.25
CA GLN A 250 2.22 -8.09 -27.02
C GLN A 250 1.38 -9.19 -27.69
N LYS A 251 1.96 -10.36 -28.01
CA LYS A 251 1.25 -11.48 -28.66
C LYS A 251 0.59 -12.46 -27.70
N GLU A 252 1.05 -12.53 -26.46
CA GLU A 252 0.41 -13.34 -25.41
C GLU A 252 -0.89 -12.67 -24.92
N ASP A 253 -0.94 -11.34 -24.94
CA ASP A 253 -2.12 -10.55 -24.59
C ASP A 253 -3.23 -10.61 -25.67
N ASP A 254 -2.89 -10.83 -26.95
CA ASP A 254 -3.84 -10.98 -28.07
C ASP A 254 -4.51 -12.37 -28.17
N LYS A 255 -4.10 -13.34 -27.35
CA LYS A 255 -4.54 -14.75 -27.42
C LYS A 255 -5.38 -15.23 -26.22
N SER A 256 -5.66 -14.36 -25.26
CA SER A 256 -6.50 -14.68 -24.08
C SER A 256 -7.88 -14.05 -24.15
#